data_AF-A0A0N0E0I1-F1
#
_entry.id   AF-A0A0N0E0I1-F1
#
_cell.length_a   1.000
_cell.length_b   1.000
_cell.length_c   1.000
_cell.angle_alpha   90.00
_cell.angle_beta   90.00
_cell.angle_gamma   90.00
#
_symmetry.space_group_name_H-M   'P 1'
#
loop_
_entity.id
_entity.type
_entity.pdbx_description
1 polymer ?
#
loop_
_entity_poly.entity_id
_entity_poly.type
_entity_poly.pdbx_seq_one_letter_code
_entity_poly.pdbx_strand_id
1 'polypeptide(L)'
;MLPFAARQHFLEHGYAVLPNVLSAEMVSRIRTNALSSTLSRSRYFAELPNIQSVLQSEQTMSDPLSHNVMSHLEKRRYILRYYKQVKRQKRKLRLTAKAFLNGRDISRLTGEEMWELSETLSAAAMQVSAKGATNTVLTSTVHTDPQMLLAINAYRANAWMTNSALEAALRDTEALVKPLSQLAEIVGGVERPVIFSDAPLLREAYGNPVGYHCTAPLIGTRTNARMSKGGGDAAAVSLILFTYTPTSTCLAPYVMRNSQRAVQQQYLRHVRAERLHRRFAPMEADVRDQLRFFEFDASVVGEPLIPTKAGLSSSSAPLPSPPASPIGPGSVMVVDPHLMMAFSANLTSQSEVIYRLNIVAENARPYLPAPSWIHGWRTMPQQVNFASPAVFPPLYTP
;
A
#
# COMPACT_ATOMS: atom_id res chain seq x y z
N MET A 1 -4.21 -24.48 -17.07
CA MET A 1 -5.00 -23.32 -17.53
C MET A 1 -6.09 -23.02 -16.50
N LEU A 2 -5.97 -21.90 -15.78
CA LEU A 2 -7.12 -21.21 -15.16
C LEU A 2 -6.75 -19.73 -14.83
N PRO A 3 -6.82 -18.81 -15.81
CA PRO A 3 -6.76 -17.37 -15.50
C PRO A 3 -8.00 -16.56 -15.93
N PHE A 4 -8.79 -17.05 -16.91
CA PHE A 4 -9.86 -16.24 -17.49
C PHE A 4 -11.08 -16.11 -16.57
N ALA A 5 -11.54 -17.21 -15.98
CA ALA A 5 -12.68 -17.19 -15.06
C ALA A 5 -12.38 -16.38 -13.78
N ALA A 6 -11.16 -16.49 -13.24
CA ALA A 6 -10.73 -15.70 -12.09
C ALA A 6 -10.64 -14.21 -12.42
N ARG A 7 -10.09 -13.84 -13.59
CA ARG A 7 -10.08 -12.45 -14.07
C ARG A 7 -11.49 -11.92 -14.27
N GLN A 8 -12.39 -12.70 -14.88
CA GLN A 8 -13.78 -12.29 -15.08
C GLN A 8 -14.48 -12.03 -13.74
N HIS A 9 -14.37 -12.97 -12.79
CA HIS A 9 -14.93 -12.80 -11.45
C HIS A 9 -14.35 -11.56 -10.73
N PHE A 10 -13.05 -11.32 -10.86
CA PHE A 10 -12.40 -10.11 -10.34
C PHE A 10 -12.97 -8.82 -10.96
N LEU A 11 -13.12 -8.77 -12.28
CA LEU A 11 -13.68 -7.60 -12.96
C LEU A 11 -15.16 -7.35 -12.61
N GLU A 12 -15.93 -8.42 -12.39
CA GLU A 12 -17.34 -8.34 -12.05
C GLU A 12 -17.58 -7.97 -10.57
N HIS A 13 -16.81 -8.56 -9.65
CA HIS A 13 -17.07 -8.49 -8.21
C HIS A 13 -16.01 -7.73 -7.41
N GLY A 14 -14.88 -7.37 -8.02
CA GLY A 14 -13.76 -6.70 -7.36
C GLY A 14 -12.88 -7.65 -6.55
N TYR A 15 -13.11 -8.96 -6.59
CA TYR A 15 -12.23 -9.95 -5.97
C TYR A 15 -12.25 -11.28 -6.71
N ALA A 16 -11.23 -12.10 -6.54
CA ALA A 16 -11.21 -13.49 -6.98
C ALA A 16 -10.40 -14.34 -5.99
N VAL A 17 -10.89 -15.54 -5.67
CA VAL A 17 -10.24 -16.48 -4.76
C VAL A 17 -9.65 -17.63 -5.57
N LEU A 18 -8.37 -17.89 -5.40
CA LEU A 18 -7.67 -19.00 -6.04
C LEU A 18 -7.12 -19.94 -4.95
N PRO A 19 -7.55 -21.21 -4.90
CA PRO A 19 -7.05 -22.19 -3.95
C PRO A 19 -5.69 -22.74 -4.37
N ASN A 20 -4.92 -23.25 -3.40
CA ASN A 20 -3.68 -24.01 -3.62
C ASN A 20 -2.62 -23.27 -4.46
N VAL A 21 -2.48 -21.96 -4.27
CA VAL A 21 -1.51 -21.13 -4.99
C VAL A 21 -0.11 -21.28 -4.39
N LEU A 22 -0.01 -21.32 -3.07
CA LEU A 22 1.25 -21.44 -2.34
C LEU A 22 1.42 -22.85 -1.76
N SER A 23 2.65 -23.34 -1.74
CA SER A 23 2.97 -24.63 -1.11
C SER A 23 2.82 -24.57 0.42
N ALA A 24 2.54 -25.70 1.06
CA ALA A 24 2.41 -25.78 2.51
C ALA A 24 3.67 -25.30 3.25
N GLU A 25 4.86 -25.55 2.68
CA GLU A 25 6.13 -25.07 3.22
C GLU A 25 6.21 -23.54 3.20
N MET A 26 5.90 -22.92 2.05
CA MET A 26 5.89 -21.46 1.93
C MET A 26 4.85 -20.83 2.87
N VAL A 27 3.67 -21.42 2.97
CA VAL A 27 2.62 -21.00 3.91
C VAL A 27 3.12 -21.02 5.35
N SER A 28 3.79 -22.10 5.77
CA SER A 28 4.36 -22.24 7.12
C SER A 28 5.45 -21.19 7.39
N ARG A 29 6.35 -20.96 6.42
CA ARG A 29 7.39 -19.92 6.50
C ARG A 29 6.78 -18.53 6.67
N ILE A 30 5.81 -18.17 5.83
CA ILE A 30 5.12 -16.86 5.92
C ILE A 30 4.40 -16.73 7.25
N ARG A 31 3.62 -17.74 7.65
CA ARG A 31 2.86 -17.72 8.91
C ARG A 31 3.76 -17.48 10.11
N THR A 32 4.80 -18.30 10.26
CA THR A 32 5.70 -18.26 11.41
C THR A 32 6.43 -16.92 11.49
N ASN A 33 6.94 -16.43 10.35
CA ASN A 33 7.69 -15.19 10.31
C ASN A 33 6.80 -13.95 10.47
N ALA A 34 5.57 -13.97 9.93
CA ALA A 34 4.59 -12.90 10.10
C ALA A 34 4.10 -12.82 11.55
N LEU A 35 3.81 -13.95 12.20
CA LEU A 35 3.48 -14.01 13.62
C LEU A 35 4.64 -13.51 14.48
N SER A 36 5.86 -13.99 14.22
CA SER A 36 7.05 -13.53 14.96
C SER A 36 7.31 -12.04 14.79
N SER A 37 7.20 -11.51 13.58
CA SER A 37 7.40 -10.08 13.27
C SER A 37 6.33 -9.20 13.92
N THR A 38 5.08 -9.64 13.97
CA THR A 38 4.01 -8.90 14.64
C THR A 38 4.11 -8.97 16.17
N LEU A 39 4.46 -10.12 16.74
CA LEU A 39 4.69 -10.28 18.17
C LEU A 39 5.94 -9.56 18.66
N SER A 40 7.02 -9.48 17.88
CA SER A 40 8.21 -8.71 18.28
C SER A 40 7.93 -7.21 18.30
N ARG A 41 7.08 -6.73 17.37
CA ARG A 41 6.56 -5.36 17.36
C ARG A 41 5.69 -5.07 18.59
N SER A 42 5.10 -6.07 19.24
CA SER A 42 4.28 -5.89 20.44
C SER A 42 5.01 -5.25 21.62
N ARG A 43 6.33 -5.45 21.73
CA ARG A 43 7.16 -4.85 22.78
C ARG A 43 7.39 -3.36 22.58
N TYR A 44 7.39 -2.88 21.34
CA TYR A 44 7.38 -1.44 21.03
C TYR A 44 6.01 -0.78 21.30
N PHE A 45 5.01 -1.57 21.72
CA PHE A 45 3.67 -1.12 22.07
C PHE A 45 3.39 -1.09 23.58
N ALA A 46 4.39 -1.38 24.43
CA ALA A 46 4.24 -1.29 25.89
C ALA A 46 3.89 0.13 26.37
N GLU A 47 4.29 1.15 25.61
CA GLU A 47 4.02 2.57 25.87
C GLU A 47 2.71 3.08 25.25
N LEU A 48 2.00 2.24 24.47
CA LEU A 48 0.71 2.63 23.90
C LEU A 48 -0.41 2.41 24.93
N PRO A 49 -1.44 3.27 24.94
CA PRO A 49 -2.51 3.15 25.90
C PRO A 49 -3.20 1.78 25.78
N ASN A 50 -3.13 0.98 26.84
CA ASN A 50 -3.91 -0.24 27.01
C ASN A 50 -5.23 0.09 27.72
N ILE A 51 -6.19 -0.84 27.72
CA ILE A 51 -7.51 -0.62 28.35
C ILE A 51 -7.36 -0.17 29.81
N GLN A 52 -6.38 -0.70 30.54
CA GLN A 52 -6.09 -0.32 31.92
C GLN A 52 -5.57 1.12 32.03
N SER A 53 -4.67 1.56 31.15
CA SER A 53 -4.15 2.93 31.15
C SER A 53 -5.17 3.95 30.61
N VAL A 54 -6.05 3.54 29.69
CA VAL A 54 -7.18 4.37 29.20
C VAL A 54 -8.23 4.56 30.29
N LEU A 55 -8.44 3.55 31.14
CA LEU A 55 -9.34 3.63 32.29
C LEU A 55 -8.73 4.40 33.49
N GLN A 56 -7.40 4.54 33.54
CA GLN A 56 -6.68 5.20 34.63
C GLN A 56 -6.13 6.60 34.31
N SER A 57 -6.04 7.01 33.04
CA SER A 57 -5.48 8.30 32.68
C SER A 57 -6.51 9.43 32.78
N GLU A 58 -6.27 10.41 33.65
CA GLU A 58 -6.81 11.75 33.45
C GLU A 58 -6.23 12.32 32.15
N GLN A 59 -7.10 12.86 31.29
CA GLN A 59 -6.70 13.40 29.99
C GLN A 59 -5.77 14.60 30.16
N THR A 60 -4.46 14.41 30.03
CA THR A 60 -3.58 15.52 29.62
C THR A 60 -3.88 15.84 28.16
N MET A 61 -4.81 16.77 27.96
CA MET A 61 -5.11 17.39 26.68
C MET A 61 -3.86 18.11 26.15
N SER A 62 -3.04 17.42 25.36
CA SER A 62 -2.08 18.13 24.51
C SER A 62 -2.89 18.84 23.44
N ASP A 63 -2.85 20.17 23.44
CA ASP A 63 -3.68 21.01 22.57
C ASP A 63 -3.48 20.62 21.09
N PRO A 64 -4.50 20.06 20.40
CA PRO A 64 -4.40 19.62 19.01
C PRO A 64 -4.06 20.78 18.04
N LEU A 65 -4.28 22.03 18.45
CA LEU A 65 -3.84 23.20 17.71
C LEU A 65 -2.32 23.32 17.71
N SER A 66 -1.65 23.02 18.81
CA SER A 66 -0.19 23.13 18.92
C SER A 66 0.55 22.17 17.98
N HIS A 67 0.10 20.92 17.88
CA HIS A 67 0.71 19.91 17.01
C HIS A 67 0.44 20.20 15.53
N ASN A 68 -0.75 20.71 15.19
CA ASN A 68 -1.06 21.16 13.83
C ASN A 68 -0.23 22.39 13.45
N VAL A 69 -0.10 23.36 14.35
CA VAL A 69 0.73 24.56 14.16
C VAL A 69 2.20 24.20 13.97
N MET A 70 2.75 23.28 14.77
CA MET A 70 4.14 22.81 14.62
C MET A 70 4.35 22.07 13.30
N SER A 71 3.44 21.17 12.94
CA SER A 71 3.45 20.49 11.63
C SER A 71 3.33 21.49 10.45
N HIS A 72 2.53 22.54 10.57
CA HIS A 72 2.42 23.60 9.56
C HIS A 72 3.67 24.49 9.48
N LEU A 73 4.29 24.79 10.63
CA LEU A 73 5.54 25.55 10.70
C LEU A 73 6.72 24.76 10.11
N GLU A 74 6.80 23.47 10.37
CA GLU A 74 7.80 22.58 9.76
C GLU A 74 7.60 22.47 8.26
N LYS A 75 6.36 22.26 7.80
CA LYS A 75 5.99 22.30 6.37
C LYS A 75 6.38 23.63 5.73
N ARG A 76 6.09 24.76 6.38
CA ARG A 76 6.44 26.10 5.88
C ARG A 76 7.96 26.31 5.82
N ARG A 77 8.70 25.90 6.86
CA ARG A 77 10.18 25.97 6.89
C ARG A 77 10.79 25.13 5.78
N TYR A 78 10.25 23.95 5.54
CA TYR A 78 10.68 23.06 4.47
C TYR A 78 10.38 23.64 3.07
N ILE A 79 9.16 24.11 2.81
CA ILE A 79 8.78 24.75 1.54
C ILE A 79 9.67 25.97 1.26
N LEU A 80 9.98 26.78 2.28
CA LEU A 80 10.87 27.92 2.14
C LEU A 80 12.32 27.51 1.83
N ARG A 81 12.83 26.43 2.45
CA ARG A 81 14.15 25.88 2.13
C ARG A 81 14.19 25.35 0.71
N TYR A 82 13.17 24.60 0.30
CA TYR A 82 13.02 24.08 -1.06
C TYR A 82 12.95 25.22 -2.09
N TYR A 83 12.12 26.24 -1.86
CA TYR A 83 12.01 27.40 -2.76
C TYR A 83 13.33 28.17 -2.85
N LYS A 84 14.06 28.35 -1.74
CA LYS A 84 15.40 28.95 -1.73
C LYS A 84 16.39 28.10 -2.53
N GLN A 85 16.32 26.77 -2.43
CA GLN A 85 17.17 25.84 -3.18
C GLN A 85 16.86 25.88 -4.68
N VAL A 86 15.58 25.83 -5.08
CA VAL A 86 15.13 25.96 -6.47
C VAL A 86 15.53 27.32 -7.05
N LYS A 87 15.40 28.41 -6.29
CA LYS A 87 15.83 29.74 -6.74
C LYS A 87 17.35 29.81 -6.94
N ARG A 88 18.14 29.15 -6.07
CA ARG A 88 19.59 29.02 -6.23
C ARG A 88 19.95 28.16 -7.44
N GLN A 89 19.25 27.04 -7.67
CA GLN A 89 19.44 26.17 -8.83
C GLN A 89 19.12 26.90 -10.13
N LYS A 90 17.97 27.58 -10.23
CA LYS A 90 17.62 28.40 -11.40
C LYS A 90 18.66 29.48 -11.69
N ARG A 91 19.22 30.12 -10.65
CA ARG A 91 20.32 31.10 -10.83
C ARG A 91 21.58 30.44 -11.38
N LYS A 92 21.98 29.28 -10.87
CA LYS A 92 23.15 28.53 -11.38
C LYS A 92 22.96 28.09 -12.82
N LEU A 93 21.82 27.49 -13.17
CA LEU A 93 21.51 27.07 -14.54
C LEU A 93 21.47 28.27 -15.50
N ARG A 94 20.95 29.42 -15.06
CA ARG A 94 21.03 30.67 -15.84
C ARG A 94 22.46 31.16 -16.04
N LEU A 95 23.34 31.01 -15.05
CA LEU A 95 24.75 31.36 -15.20
C LEU A 95 25.46 30.42 -16.18
N THR A 96 25.17 29.11 -16.12
CA THR A 96 25.68 28.12 -17.08
C THR A 96 25.19 28.42 -18.49
N ALA A 97 23.89 28.67 -18.68
CA ALA A 97 23.33 29.08 -19.96
C ALA A 97 23.97 30.37 -20.46
N LYS A 98 24.15 31.38 -19.60
CA LYS A 98 24.77 32.66 -19.98
C LYS A 98 26.24 32.48 -20.39
N ALA A 99 26.97 31.59 -19.72
CA ALA A 99 28.35 31.26 -20.08
C ALA A 99 28.44 30.52 -21.42
N PHE A 100 27.49 29.63 -21.72
CA PHE A 100 27.41 28.98 -23.03
C PHE A 100 27.05 29.97 -24.15
N LEU A 101 26.10 30.86 -23.88
CA LEU A 101 25.61 31.84 -24.85
C LEU A 101 26.64 32.94 -25.16
N ASN A 102 27.53 33.30 -24.24
CA ASN A 102 28.54 34.37 -24.42
C ASN A 102 27.95 35.69 -24.95
N GLY A 103 26.73 36.04 -24.54
CA GLY A 103 26.03 37.26 -24.98
C GLY A 103 25.22 37.11 -26.28
N ARG A 104 25.20 35.93 -26.89
CA ARG A 104 24.32 35.60 -28.03
C ARG A 104 22.87 35.42 -27.57
N ASP A 105 21.93 35.77 -28.44
CA ASP A 105 20.51 35.50 -28.20
C ASP A 105 20.19 34.03 -28.49
N ILE A 106 19.33 33.42 -27.67
CA ILE A 106 18.94 32.01 -27.74
C ILE A 106 18.26 31.70 -29.09
N SER A 107 17.56 32.68 -29.66
CA SER A 107 16.89 32.60 -30.95
C SER A 107 17.85 32.40 -32.14
N ARG A 108 19.16 32.62 -31.94
CA ARG A 108 20.20 32.53 -32.98
C ARG A 108 21.03 31.25 -32.92
N LEU A 109 20.71 30.34 -32.01
CA LEU A 109 21.40 29.05 -31.90
C LEU A 109 20.95 28.09 -33.00
N THR A 110 21.89 27.34 -33.56
CA THR A 110 21.57 26.22 -34.46
C THR A 110 21.02 25.02 -33.68
N GLY A 111 20.43 24.03 -34.37
CA GLY A 111 19.87 22.83 -33.74
C GLY A 111 20.91 22.03 -32.93
N GLU A 112 22.14 21.95 -33.43
CA GLU A 112 23.26 21.29 -32.77
C GLU A 112 23.70 22.07 -31.51
N GLU A 113 23.81 23.39 -31.60
CA GLU A 113 24.17 24.24 -30.45
C GLU A 113 23.08 24.24 -29.35
N MET A 114 21.80 24.11 -29.72
CA MET A 114 20.72 23.91 -28.75
C MET A 114 20.81 22.56 -28.05
N TRP A 115 21.23 21.53 -28.77
CA TRP A 115 21.43 20.20 -28.20
C TRP A 115 22.61 20.20 -27.22
N GLU A 116 23.74 20.82 -27.59
CA GLU A 116 24.89 21.02 -26.68
C GLU A 116 24.54 21.89 -25.46
N LEU A 117 23.71 22.93 -25.63
CA LEU A 117 23.20 23.72 -24.50
C LEU A 117 22.33 22.85 -23.57
N SER A 118 21.52 21.96 -24.13
CA SER A 118 20.69 21.03 -23.36
C SER A 118 21.57 20.04 -22.57
N GLU A 119 22.60 19.47 -23.22
CA GLU A 119 23.55 18.57 -22.57
C GLU A 119 24.33 19.27 -21.44
N THR A 120 24.84 20.48 -21.68
CA THR A 120 25.59 21.24 -20.67
C THR A 120 24.69 21.67 -19.50
N LEU A 121 23.43 22.03 -19.75
CA LEU A 121 22.45 22.31 -18.70
C LEU A 121 22.07 21.04 -17.92
N SER A 122 21.93 19.91 -18.60
CA SER A 122 21.68 18.61 -17.98
C SER A 122 22.85 18.19 -17.10
N ALA A 123 24.09 18.27 -17.59
CA ALA A 123 25.30 17.97 -16.84
C ALA A 123 25.48 18.90 -15.63
N ALA A 124 25.23 20.20 -15.78
CA ALA A 124 25.27 21.15 -14.67
C ALA A 124 24.15 20.90 -13.64
N ALA A 125 22.96 20.47 -14.07
CA ALA A 125 21.89 20.04 -13.19
C ALA A 125 22.29 18.78 -12.40
N MET A 126 22.95 17.81 -13.07
CA MET A 126 23.46 16.60 -12.42
C MET A 126 24.60 16.88 -11.44
N GLN A 127 25.53 17.80 -11.71
CA GLN A 127 26.61 18.17 -10.77
C GLN A 127 26.11 18.91 -9.52
N VAL A 128 25.04 19.71 -9.66
CA VAL A 128 24.41 20.38 -8.50
C VAL A 128 23.53 19.41 -7.71
N SER A 129 22.94 18.40 -8.39
CA SER A 129 22.38 17.23 -7.72
C SER A 129 23.48 16.47 -6.96
N ALA A 130 24.67 16.29 -7.54
CA ALA A 130 25.78 15.53 -6.98
C ALA A 130 26.35 16.05 -5.65
N LYS A 131 26.24 17.35 -5.36
CA LYS A 131 26.69 17.95 -4.08
C LYS A 131 25.69 17.82 -2.92
N GLY A 132 24.52 17.20 -3.15
CA GLY A 132 23.55 16.81 -2.11
C GLY A 132 22.89 15.44 -2.34
N ALA A 133 23.20 14.80 -3.46
CA ALA A 133 22.82 13.47 -3.86
C ALA A 133 24.05 12.86 -4.51
N THR A 134 24.91 12.24 -3.71
CA THR A 134 25.92 11.32 -4.23
C THR A 134 25.25 10.42 -5.26
N ASN A 135 25.91 10.32 -6.41
CA ASN A 135 25.60 9.46 -7.54
C ASN A 135 25.84 7.98 -7.18
N THR A 136 25.17 7.54 -6.13
CA THR A 136 24.75 6.17 -5.97
C THR A 136 23.26 6.25 -6.21
N VAL A 137 22.69 5.31 -6.96
CA VAL A 137 21.41 4.75 -6.55
C VAL A 137 21.68 4.24 -5.12
N LEU A 138 21.61 5.13 -4.13
CA LEU A 138 21.55 4.75 -2.73
C LEU A 138 20.19 4.08 -2.67
N THR A 139 20.19 2.77 -2.93
CA THR A 139 19.14 1.85 -2.57
C THR A 139 18.92 2.09 -1.08
N SER A 140 18.01 3.00 -0.75
CA SER A 140 17.68 3.33 0.62
C SER A 140 17.13 2.04 1.20
N THR A 141 17.94 1.35 2.00
CA THR A 141 17.48 0.22 2.80
C THR A 141 17.10 0.77 4.17
N VAL A 142 16.32 0.00 4.93
CA VAL A 142 15.99 0.33 6.33
C VAL A 142 17.26 0.60 7.17
N HIS A 143 18.37 -0.03 6.84
CA HIS A 143 19.66 0.15 7.52
C HIS A 143 20.33 1.49 7.24
N THR A 144 20.01 2.13 6.10
CA THR A 144 20.65 3.36 5.63
C THR A 144 19.76 4.59 5.69
N ASP A 145 18.45 4.43 5.87
CA ASP A 145 17.46 5.52 5.87
C ASP A 145 16.59 5.49 7.15
N PRO A 146 16.93 6.29 8.18
CA PRO A 146 16.17 6.30 9.43
C PRO A 146 14.74 6.84 9.26
N GLN A 147 14.46 7.67 8.24
CA GLN A 147 13.10 8.13 7.95
C GLN A 147 12.22 6.99 7.44
N MET A 148 12.81 6.06 6.68
CA MET A 148 12.12 4.84 6.25
C MET A 148 11.73 3.99 7.47
N LEU A 149 12.65 3.74 8.40
CA LEU A 149 12.36 2.96 9.61
C LEU A 149 11.26 3.62 10.47
N LEU A 150 11.30 4.95 10.62
CA LEU A 150 10.25 5.70 11.32
C LEU A 150 8.90 5.55 10.63
N ALA A 151 8.85 5.62 9.29
CA ALA A 151 7.62 5.42 8.53
C ALA A 151 7.08 3.99 8.66
N ILE A 152 7.95 2.98 8.58
CA ILE A 152 7.59 1.57 8.75
C ILE A 152 6.97 1.34 10.12
N ASN A 153 7.58 1.89 11.18
CA ASN A 153 7.07 1.77 12.53
C ASN A 153 5.76 2.55 12.73
N ALA A 154 5.67 3.78 12.21
CA ALA A 154 4.49 4.62 12.35
C ALA A 154 3.25 4.03 11.64
N TYR A 155 3.42 3.46 10.45
CA TYR A 155 2.33 2.90 9.65
C TYR A 155 2.15 1.38 9.83
N ARG A 156 3.07 0.73 10.55
CA ARG A 156 3.11 -0.72 10.80
C ARG A 156 3.08 -1.55 9.51
N ALA A 157 3.61 -1.01 8.42
CA ALA A 157 3.74 -1.68 7.14
C ALA A 157 5.10 -2.41 7.05
N ASN A 158 5.35 -3.12 5.95
CA ASN A 158 6.67 -3.58 5.53
C ASN A 158 7.37 -4.44 6.63
N ALA A 159 6.65 -5.41 7.19
CA ALA A 159 7.15 -6.38 8.15
C ALA A 159 8.38 -7.14 7.64
N TRP A 160 8.46 -7.40 6.35
CA TRP A 160 9.64 -8.00 5.72
C TRP A 160 10.92 -7.19 5.95
N MET A 161 10.85 -5.85 5.95
CA MET A 161 12.04 -5.01 6.08
C MET A 161 12.64 -5.01 7.49
N THR A 162 11.93 -5.61 8.45
CA THR A 162 12.38 -5.78 9.84
C THR A 162 12.53 -7.25 10.23
N ASN A 163 12.29 -8.19 9.31
CA ASN A 163 12.41 -9.63 9.54
C ASN A 163 13.04 -10.28 8.30
N SER A 164 14.33 -10.63 8.39
CA SER A 164 15.10 -11.18 7.28
C SER A 164 14.55 -12.52 6.75
N ALA A 165 13.93 -13.33 7.60
CA ALA A 165 13.32 -14.59 7.18
C ALA A 165 12.04 -14.37 6.36
N LEU A 166 11.26 -13.33 6.69
CA LEU A 166 10.11 -12.90 5.90
C LEU A 166 10.55 -12.24 4.59
N GLU A 167 11.60 -11.42 4.61
CA GLU A 167 12.21 -10.88 3.39
C GLU A 167 12.68 -11.99 2.45
N ALA A 168 13.39 -12.99 2.97
CA ALA A 168 13.85 -14.14 2.19
C ALA A 168 12.68 -14.93 1.59
N ALA A 169 11.56 -15.05 2.30
CA ALA A 169 10.35 -15.69 1.76
C ALA A 169 9.72 -14.87 0.62
N LEU A 170 9.64 -13.54 0.75
CA LEU A 170 9.08 -12.66 -0.29
C LEU A 170 9.95 -12.55 -1.54
N ARG A 171 11.25 -12.80 -1.42
CA ARG A 171 12.20 -12.80 -2.55
C ARG A 171 12.37 -14.19 -3.18
N ASP A 172 11.70 -15.21 -2.65
CA ASP A 172 11.78 -16.59 -3.15
C ASP A 172 11.14 -16.69 -4.55
N THR A 173 12.00 -16.83 -5.57
CA THR A 173 11.59 -16.72 -6.97
C THR A 173 10.58 -17.79 -7.37
N GLU A 174 10.83 -19.04 -6.96
CA GLU A 174 10.00 -20.17 -7.39
C GLU A 174 8.77 -20.35 -6.49
N ALA A 175 8.95 -20.26 -5.17
CA ALA A 175 7.88 -20.61 -4.25
C ALA A 175 6.89 -19.46 -3.95
N LEU A 176 7.25 -18.20 -4.25
CA LEU A 176 6.38 -17.04 -4.00
C LEU A 176 6.26 -16.09 -5.19
N VAL A 177 7.37 -15.62 -5.76
CA VAL A 177 7.34 -14.58 -6.81
C VAL A 177 6.58 -15.08 -8.03
N LYS A 178 6.95 -16.24 -8.57
CA LYS A 178 6.34 -16.82 -9.78
C LYS A 178 4.82 -17.12 -9.66
N PRO A 179 4.30 -17.72 -8.57
CA PRO A 179 2.86 -17.90 -8.45
C PRO A 179 2.11 -16.58 -8.23
N LEU A 180 2.66 -15.65 -7.44
CA LEU A 180 1.97 -14.37 -7.17
C LEU A 180 2.06 -13.37 -8.34
N SER A 181 3.12 -13.42 -9.14
CA SER A 181 3.27 -12.60 -10.35
C SER A 181 2.12 -12.84 -11.33
N GLN A 182 1.84 -14.11 -11.61
CA GLN A 182 0.76 -14.52 -12.51
C GLN A 182 -0.60 -14.04 -12.01
N LEU A 183 -0.85 -14.06 -10.69
CA LEU A 183 -2.09 -13.54 -10.13
C LEU A 183 -2.19 -12.02 -10.25
N ALA A 184 -1.14 -11.29 -9.90
CA ALA A 184 -1.13 -9.84 -9.96
C ALA A 184 -1.27 -9.33 -11.41
N GLU A 185 -0.56 -9.94 -12.35
CA GLU A 185 -0.60 -9.57 -13.77
C GLU A 185 -1.91 -10.02 -14.43
N ILE A 186 -2.26 -11.31 -14.35
CA ILE A 186 -3.34 -11.86 -15.16
C ILE A 186 -4.72 -11.61 -14.52
N VAL A 187 -4.84 -11.77 -13.20
CA VAL A 187 -6.11 -11.57 -12.48
C VAL A 187 -6.27 -10.11 -12.05
N GLY A 188 -5.22 -9.51 -11.48
CA GLY A 188 -5.22 -8.11 -11.05
C GLY A 188 -5.11 -7.13 -12.21
N GLY A 189 -4.44 -7.48 -13.31
CA GLY A 189 -4.16 -6.58 -14.42
C GLY A 189 -3.08 -5.55 -14.07
N VAL A 190 -2.14 -5.87 -13.18
CA VAL A 190 -1.04 -4.97 -12.80
C VAL A 190 0.20 -5.34 -13.58
N GLU A 191 0.62 -4.50 -14.53
CA GLU A 191 1.86 -4.72 -15.28
C GLU A 191 3.10 -4.55 -14.41
N ARG A 192 4.11 -5.44 -14.60
CA ARG A 192 5.39 -5.43 -13.88
C ARG A 192 5.17 -5.18 -12.38
N PRO A 193 4.45 -6.10 -11.69
CA PRO A 193 4.01 -5.87 -10.33
C PRO A 193 5.20 -5.83 -9.37
N VAL A 194 5.17 -4.90 -8.42
CA VAL A 194 6.12 -4.84 -7.30
C VAL A 194 5.37 -4.82 -5.97
N ILE A 195 5.97 -5.42 -4.94
CA ILE A 195 5.38 -5.41 -3.59
C ILE A 195 5.56 -4.01 -3.00
N PHE A 196 4.46 -3.28 -2.89
CA PHE A 196 4.43 -1.94 -2.29
C PHE A 196 4.49 -1.97 -0.76
N SER A 197 3.76 -2.90 -0.16
CA SER A 197 3.80 -3.15 1.29
C SER A 197 3.24 -4.51 1.64
N ASP A 198 3.66 -5.06 2.78
CA ASP A 198 2.96 -6.12 3.49
C ASP A 198 2.36 -5.56 4.78
N ALA A 199 1.27 -6.19 5.19
CA ALA A 199 0.57 -5.86 6.40
C ALA A 199 0.07 -7.16 7.05
N PRO A 200 0.89 -7.81 7.88
CA PRO A 200 0.42 -8.89 8.73
C PRO A 200 -0.53 -8.32 9.80
N LEU A 201 -1.80 -8.70 9.76
CA LEU A 201 -2.79 -8.36 10.77
C LEU A 201 -2.92 -9.52 11.75
N LEU A 202 -2.27 -9.40 12.91
CA LEU A 202 -2.26 -10.42 13.96
C LEU A 202 -3.61 -10.45 14.68
N ARG A 203 -4.23 -11.60 14.77
CA ARG A 203 -5.42 -11.83 15.59
C ARG A 203 -5.11 -12.89 16.61
N GLU A 204 -4.89 -12.42 17.84
CA GLU A 204 -4.69 -13.28 19.00
C GLU A 204 -5.84 -14.28 19.17
N ALA A 205 -5.60 -15.32 19.95
CA ALA A 205 -6.67 -16.21 20.42
C ALA A 205 -7.78 -15.38 21.06
N TYR A 206 -9.04 -15.66 20.71
CA TYR A 206 -10.20 -14.86 21.14
C TYR A 206 -10.13 -13.36 20.72
N GLY A 207 -9.41 -13.06 19.65
CA GLY A 207 -9.17 -11.71 19.14
C GLY A 207 -10.35 -11.09 18.37
N ASN A 208 -10.38 -9.75 18.39
CA ASN A 208 -11.43 -8.92 17.77
C ASN A 208 -11.53 -9.06 16.24
N PRO A 209 -12.72 -8.80 15.65
CA PRO A 209 -12.87 -8.79 14.20
C PRO A 209 -12.11 -7.63 13.52
N VAL A 210 -11.95 -7.74 12.21
CA VAL A 210 -11.49 -6.68 11.30
C VAL A 210 -12.73 -6.10 10.62
N GLY A 211 -13.02 -4.83 10.89
CA GLY A 211 -14.14 -4.12 10.25
C GLY A 211 -13.99 -3.99 8.74
N TYR A 212 -15.05 -3.49 8.09
CA TYR A 212 -15.02 -3.23 6.66
C TYR A 212 -14.10 -2.07 6.32
N HIS A 213 -13.14 -2.35 5.43
CA HIS A 213 -12.16 -1.38 4.94
C HIS A 213 -11.78 -1.70 3.50
N CYS A 214 -11.23 -0.71 2.81
CA CYS A 214 -10.60 -0.88 1.51
C CYS A 214 -9.10 -0.54 1.60
N THR A 215 -8.30 -0.96 0.62
CA THR A 215 -6.84 -0.76 0.65
C THR A 215 -6.36 0.42 -0.19
N ALA A 216 -7.23 1.00 -1.03
CA ALA A 216 -6.93 2.18 -1.85
C ALA A 216 -6.33 3.36 -1.06
N PRO A 217 -6.75 3.66 0.19
CA PRO A 217 -6.11 4.71 0.98
C PRO A 217 -4.68 4.36 1.41
N LEU A 218 -4.41 3.08 1.64
CA LEU A 218 -3.13 2.57 2.14
C LEU A 218 -2.07 2.46 1.04
N ILE A 219 -2.51 2.35 -0.22
CA ILE A 219 -1.66 2.22 -1.39
C ILE A 219 -1.20 3.62 -1.80
N GLY A 220 0.11 3.84 -1.81
CA GLY A 220 0.75 5.14 -2.08
C GLY A 220 0.69 5.60 -3.53
N THR A 221 -0.35 5.25 -4.27
CA THR A 221 -0.56 5.61 -5.68
C THR A 221 -2.02 6.00 -5.91
N ARG A 222 -2.31 6.67 -7.04
CA ARG A 222 -3.69 6.95 -7.42
C ARG A 222 -4.32 5.71 -8.04
N THR A 223 -5.08 4.96 -7.26
CA THR A 223 -5.83 3.78 -7.69
C THR A 223 -7.09 4.12 -8.52
N ASN A 224 -7.54 5.38 -8.49
CA ASN A 224 -8.69 5.91 -9.24
C ASN A 224 -8.35 6.52 -10.60
N ALA A 225 -7.08 6.51 -11.03
CA ALA A 225 -6.68 7.17 -12.26
C ALA A 225 -7.42 6.54 -13.45
N ARG A 226 -8.23 7.34 -14.16
CA ARG A 226 -8.86 6.90 -15.40
C ARG A 226 -7.74 6.51 -16.36
N MET A 227 -7.79 5.27 -16.83
CA MET A 227 -7.03 4.72 -17.96
C MET A 227 -7.27 5.60 -19.18
N SER A 228 -6.51 6.70 -19.29
CA SER A 228 -6.71 7.66 -20.35
C SER A 228 -6.04 7.13 -21.61
N LYS A 229 -6.89 6.71 -22.56
CA LYS A 229 -6.58 6.38 -23.96
C LYS A 229 -5.84 5.05 -24.17
N GLY A 230 -6.62 3.96 -24.11
CA GLY A 230 -6.28 2.70 -24.75
C GLY A 230 -5.79 1.61 -23.80
N GLY A 231 -6.73 0.96 -23.11
CA GLY A 231 -6.54 -0.39 -22.57
C GLY A 231 -5.84 -0.51 -21.21
N GLY A 232 -6.41 -1.36 -20.35
CA GLY A 232 -5.59 -2.38 -19.69
C GLY A 232 -5.56 -2.40 -18.17
N ASP A 233 -4.64 -1.62 -17.61
CA ASP A 233 -3.91 -2.05 -16.43
C ASP A 233 -4.28 -1.30 -15.16
N ALA A 234 -4.56 -2.06 -14.10
CA ALA A 234 -4.75 -1.54 -12.77
C ALA A 234 -3.42 -1.00 -12.24
N ALA A 235 -3.44 0.20 -11.65
CA ALA A 235 -2.25 0.77 -11.01
C ALA A 235 -1.84 0.00 -9.74
N ALA A 236 -2.75 -0.77 -9.16
CA ALA A 236 -2.53 -1.53 -7.95
C ALA A 236 -3.57 -2.65 -7.73
N VAL A 237 -3.20 -3.66 -6.96
CA VAL A 237 -4.08 -4.74 -6.48
C VAL A 237 -3.63 -5.18 -5.09
N SER A 238 -4.53 -5.73 -4.29
CA SER A 238 -4.18 -6.34 -3.00
C SER A 238 -4.28 -7.85 -3.09
N LEU A 239 -3.33 -8.56 -2.51
CA LEU A 239 -3.32 -10.00 -2.37
C LEU A 239 -3.47 -10.34 -0.89
N ILE A 240 -4.47 -11.15 -0.53
CA ILE A 240 -4.61 -11.72 0.80
C ILE A 240 -4.18 -13.17 0.74
N LEU A 241 -3.15 -13.50 1.49
CA LEU A 241 -2.57 -14.84 1.58
C LEU A 241 -3.14 -15.52 2.82
N PHE A 242 -3.93 -16.58 2.60
CA PHE A 242 -4.49 -17.36 3.71
C PHE A 242 -3.42 -18.31 4.23
N THR A 243 -3.01 -18.11 5.48
CA THR A 243 -2.07 -18.99 6.20
C THR A 243 -2.77 -19.95 7.17
N TYR A 244 -4.09 -19.87 7.21
CA TYR A 244 -5.00 -20.61 8.06
C TYR A 244 -6.23 -21.03 7.24
N THR A 245 -7.06 -21.89 7.82
CA THR A 245 -8.36 -22.28 7.23
C THR A 245 -9.45 -21.40 7.82
N PRO A 246 -10.07 -20.48 7.04
CA PRO A 246 -11.15 -19.67 7.56
C PRO A 246 -12.37 -20.53 7.90
N THR A 247 -12.96 -20.28 9.06
CA THR A 247 -14.21 -20.92 9.50
C THR A 247 -15.11 -19.89 10.15
N SER A 248 -16.37 -20.24 10.46
CA SER A 248 -17.28 -19.33 11.18
C SER A 248 -16.76 -18.87 12.55
N THR A 249 -15.78 -19.57 13.11
CA THR A 249 -15.11 -19.25 14.38
C THR A 249 -13.68 -18.77 14.21
N CYS A 250 -13.13 -18.77 13.00
CA CYS A 250 -11.74 -18.42 12.72
C CYS A 250 -11.67 -17.49 11.51
N LEU A 251 -11.74 -16.18 11.76
CA LEU A 251 -11.43 -15.14 10.77
C LEU A 251 -12.10 -15.35 9.40
N ALA A 252 -13.38 -15.73 9.38
CA ALA A 252 -14.17 -15.80 8.15
C ALA A 252 -14.08 -14.48 7.37
N PRO A 253 -13.71 -14.50 6.08
CA PRO A 253 -13.64 -13.31 5.25
C PRO A 253 -15.03 -12.90 4.72
N TYR A 254 -15.25 -11.60 4.66
CA TYR A 254 -16.45 -10.95 4.15
C TYR A 254 -16.08 -9.87 3.14
N VAL A 255 -16.96 -9.65 2.17
CA VAL A 255 -16.85 -8.55 1.20
C VAL A 255 -18.17 -7.81 1.12
N MET A 256 -18.14 -6.50 0.88
CA MET A 256 -19.34 -5.79 0.43
C MET A 256 -19.36 -5.79 -1.09
N ARG A 257 -20.22 -6.64 -1.66
CA ARG A 257 -20.39 -6.73 -3.11
C ARG A 257 -20.78 -5.37 -3.69
N ASN A 258 -20.25 -5.05 -4.86
CA ASN A 258 -20.44 -3.76 -5.57
C ASN A 258 -19.85 -2.52 -4.91
N SER A 259 -19.28 -2.62 -3.70
CA SER A 259 -18.68 -1.46 -3.00
C SER A 259 -17.51 -0.85 -3.76
N GLN A 260 -16.77 -1.62 -4.55
CA GLN A 260 -15.60 -1.16 -5.29
C GLN A 260 -15.93 -0.01 -6.23
N ARG A 261 -17.08 -0.07 -6.92
CA ARG A 261 -17.52 0.99 -7.85
C ARG A 261 -17.91 2.26 -7.10
N ALA A 262 -18.64 2.12 -5.99
CA ALA A 262 -19.07 3.24 -5.16
C ALA A 262 -17.87 3.97 -4.53
N VAL A 263 -16.95 3.20 -3.93
CA VAL A 263 -15.72 3.72 -3.31
C VAL A 263 -14.84 4.40 -4.36
N GLN A 264 -14.64 3.78 -5.53
CA GLN A 264 -13.82 4.36 -6.61
C GLN A 264 -14.36 5.71 -7.10
N GLN A 265 -15.69 5.88 -7.15
CA GLN A 265 -16.33 7.14 -7.56
C GLN A 265 -16.24 8.24 -6.50
N GLN A 266 -16.21 7.87 -5.22
CA GLN A 266 -16.19 8.82 -4.10
C GLN A 266 -14.78 9.18 -3.64
N TYR A 267 -13.84 8.22 -3.65
CA TYR A 267 -12.49 8.41 -3.15
C TYR A 267 -11.73 9.48 -3.96
N LEU A 268 -11.06 10.40 -3.25
CA LEU A 268 -10.37 11.58 -3.79
C LEU A 268 -11.25 12.62 -4.51
N ARG A 269 -12.55 12.38 -4.66
CA ARG A 269 -13.53 13.36 -5.18
C ARG A 269 -14.35 13.97 -4.05
N HIS A 270 -15.07 13.11 -3.33
CA HIS A 270 -15.94 13.47 -2.21
C HIS A 270 -15.29 13.12 -0.88
N VAL A 271 -14.63 11.95 -0.82
CA VAL A 271 -13.86 11.51 0.35
C VAL A 271 -12.41 11.94 0.18
N ARG A 272 -12.04 13.00 0.90
CA ARG A 272 -10.67 13.51 0.92
C ARG A 272 -9.73 12.55 1.64
N ALA A 273 -8.53 12.37 1.09
CA ALA A 273 -7.51 11.48 1.65
C ALA A 273 -7.14 11.84 3.10
N GLU A 274 -7.17 13.12 3.46
CA GLU A 274 -6.85 13.59 4.80
C GLU A 274 -7.87 13.13 5.86
N ARG A 275 -9.13 12.85 5.45
CA ARG A 275 -10.16 12.32 6.37
C ARG A 275 -9.93 10.85 6.71
N LEU A 276 -9.24 10.14 5.83
CA LEU A 276 -8.84 8.75 6.03
C LEU A 276 -7.46 8.66 6.71
N HIS A 277 -6.73 9.77 6.84
CA HIS A 277 -5.45 9.81 7.54
C HIS A 277 -5.65 9.92 9.06
N ARG A 278 -5.10 8.97 9.82
CA ARG A 278 -4.93 9.12 11.28
C ARG A 278 -3.47 8.91 11.68
N ARG A 279 -2.91 9.87 12.42
CA ARG A 279 -1.60 9.73 13.06
C ARG A 279 -1.73 8.72 14.22
N PHE A 280 -0.73 7.85 14.39
CA PHE A 280 -0.58 6.91 15.51
C PHE A 280 -1.55 5.72 15.62
N ALA A 281 -2.54 5.59 14.73
CA ALA A 281 -3.39 4.42 14.75
C ALA A 281 -2.68 3.26 14.02
N PRO A 282 -2.58 2.03 14.59
CA PRO A 282 -2.26 0.88 13.78
C PRO A 282 -3.10 0.88 12.51
N MET A 283 -2.58 0.26 11.46
CA MET A 283 -3.34 -0.10 10.28
C MET A 283 -4.68 -0.81 10.63
N GLU A 284 -4.78 -1.43 11.81
CA GLU A 284 -5.97 -2.10 12.39
C GLU A 284 -7.01 -1.14 13.00
N ALA A 285 -6.62 0.07 13.40
CA ALA A 285 -7.51 1.11 13.91
C ALA A 285 -8.04 2.02 12.80
N ASP A 286 -7.38 2.06 11.64
CA ASP A 286 -7.88 2.69 10.40
C ASP A 286 -9.17 2.00 9.91
N VAL A 287 -9.19 0.67 10.00
CA VAL A 287 -10.26 -0.20 9.50
C VAL A 287 -11.65 0.10 10.06
N ARG A 288 -11.77 0.53 11.32
CA ARG A 288 -13.08 0.66 11.98
C ARG A 288 -13.90 1.86 11.51
N ASP A 289 -13.27 2.90 10.98
CA ASP A 289 -13.93 4.17 10.68
C ASP A 289 -14.04 4.49 9.18
N GLN A 290 -13.40 3.72 8.29
CA GLN A 290 -13.45 4.00 6.85
C GLN A 290 -14.88 3.98 6.29
N LEU A 291 -15.69 3.02 6.72
CA LEU A 291 -17.07 2.86 6.26
C LEU A 291 -17.90 4.14 6.43
N ARG A 292 -17.66 4.92 7.50
CA ARG A 292 -18.44 6.13 7.82
C ARG A 292 -18.21 7.28 6.84
N PHE A 293 -17.13 7.23 6.07
CA PHE A 293 -16.81 8.28 5.12
C PHE A 293 -17.39 8.03 3.73
N PHE A 294 -17.85 6.81 3.45
CA PHE A 294 -18.42 6.43 2.15
C PHE A 294 -19.93 6.28 2.27
N GLU A 295 -20.63 6.75 1.26
CA GLU A 295 -22.07 6.58 1.13
C GLU A 295 -22.36 5.36 0.27
N PHE A 296 -23.19 4.45 0.77
CA PHE A 296 -23.56 3.22 0.07
C PHE A 296 -25.07 3.17 -0.12
N ASP A 297 -25.51 2.73 -1.30
CA ASP A 297 -26.91 2.46 -1.58
C ASP A 297 -27.28 0.99 -1.29
N ALA A 298 -28.54 0.64 -1.51
CA ALA A 298 -29.04 -0.71 -1.28
C ALA A 298 -28.42 -1.79 -2.19
N SER A 299 -27.65 -1.42 -3.23
CA SER A 299 -26.98 -2.38 -4.11
C SER A 299 -25.69 -2.96 -3.50
N VAL A 300 -25.21 -2.35 -2.41
CA VAL A 300 -24.01 -2.77 -1.69
C VAL A 300 -24.39 -3.66 -0.52
N VAL A 301 -24.10 -4.96 -0.65
CA VAL A 301 -24.50 -5.99 0.31
C VAL A 301 -23.27 -6.69 0.85
N GLY A 302 -23.19 -6.84 2.17
CA GLY A 302 -22.16 -7.62 2.84
C GLY A 302 -22.44 -9.12 2.71
N GLU A 303 -21.52 -9.86 2.10
CA GLU A 303 -21.64 -11.30 1.86
C GLU A 303 -20.42 -12.03 2.46
N PRO A 304 -20.64 -13.14 3.19
CA PRO A 304 -19.55 -14.03 3.60
C PRO A 304 -18.99 -14.80 2.39
N LEU A 305 -17.68 -14.98 2.32
CA LEU A 305 -17.05 -15.77 1.25
C LEU A 305 -17.02 -17.28 1.53
N ILE A 306 -17.31 -17.68 2.76
CA ILE A 306 -17.46 -19.09 3.15
C ILE A 306 -18.93 -19.39 3.49
N PRO A 307 -19.43 -20.61 3.20
CA PRO A 307 -20.77 -21.00 3.62
C PRO A 307 -20.88 -20.93 5.15
N THR A 308 -21.69 -20.00 5.65
CA THR A 308 -21.96 -19.91 7.08
C THR A 308 -23.10 -20.88 7.42
N LYS A 309 -22.86 -21.82 8.34
CA LYS A 309 -23.89 -22.77 8.82
C LYS A 309 -24.99 -22.09 9.66
N ALA A 310 -24.88 -20.80 9.94
CA ALA A 310 -25.84 -20.06 10.75
C ALA A 310 -26.92 -19.45 9.86
N GLY A 311 -28.09 -20.09 9.85
CA GLY A 311 -29.28 -19.56 9.22
C GLY A 311 -29.66 -18.19 9.81
N LEU A 312 -29.82 -17.23 8.90
CA LEU A 312 -30.77 -16.12 8.95
C LEU A 312 -30.91 -15.64 7.51
N SER A 313 -31.52 -16.50 6.69
CA SER A 313 -32.04 -16.13 5.39
C SER A 313 -33.25 -15.19 5.60
N SER A 314 -33.02 -13.89 5.75
CA SER A 314 -34.07 -12.91 5.51
C SER A 314 -34.11 -12.62 4.01
N SER A 315 -34.94 -13.40 3.31
CA SER A 315 -35.68 -13.02 2.11
C SER A 315 -34.98 -12.11 1.09
N SER A 316 -34.14 -12.69 0.24
CA SER A 316 -34.22 -12.49 -1.21
C SER A 316 -33.42 -13.60 -1.88
N ALA A 317 -33.94 -14.12 -3.00
CA ALA A 317 -33.56 -15.40 -3.59
C ALA A 317 -32.04 -15.60 -3.73
N PRO A 318 -31.49 -16.78 -3.36
CA PRO A 318 -30.10 -17.07 -3.65
C PRO A 318 -29.95 -17.29 -5.15
N LEU A 319 -29.48 -16.26 -5.87
CA LEU A 319 -28.86 -16.47 -7.17
C LEU A 319 -27.67 -17.43 -6.96
N PRO A 320 -27.47 -18.42 -7.85
CA PRO A 320 -26.47 -19.46 -7.65
C PRO A 320 -25.08 -18.83 -7.75
N SER A 321 -24.47 -18.51 -6.62
CA SER A 321 -23.03 -18.33 -6.55
C SER A 321 -22.39 -19.70 -6.84
N PRO A 322 -21.36 -19.77 -7.70
CA PRO A 322 -20.65 -21.02 -7.94
C PRO A 322 -20.12 -21.56 -6.60
N PRO A 323 -20.02 -22.89 -6.42
CA PRO A 323 -19.52 -23.47 -5.19
C PRO A 323 -18.15 -22.87 -4.89
N ALA A 324 -18.09 -22.04 -3.84
CA ALA A 324 -16.85 -21.41 -3.42
C ALA A 324 -15.87 -22.54 -3.13
N SER A 325 -14.81 -22.64 -3.94
CA SER A 325 -13.71 -23.57 -3.65
C SER A 325 -13.24 -23.30 -2.22
N PRO A 326 -13.06 -24.33 -1.40
CA PRO A 326 -12.78 -24.14 0.02
C PRO A 326 -11.53 -23.27 0.20
N ILE A 327 -11.69 -22.15 0.89
CA ILE A 327 -10.58 -21.27 1.26
C ILE A 327 -9.76 -22.00 2.32
N GLY A 328 -8.47 -22.16 2.09
CA GLY A 328 -7.57 -22.84 3.01
C GLY A 328 -6.17 -22.27 3.00
N PRO A 329 -5.25 -22.87 3.77
CA PRO A 329 -3.84 -22.47 3.78
C PRO A 329 -3.25 -22.59 2.37
N GLY A 330 -2.65 -21.51 1.89
CA GLY A 330 -2.09 -21.42 0.54
C GLY A 330 -3.07 -20.91 -0.52
N SER A 331 -4.34 -20.69 -0.18
CA SER A 331 -5.24 -19.91 -1.02
C SER A 331 -4.83 -18.43 -1.04
N VAL A 332 -5.06 -17.78 -2.18
CA VAL A 332 -4.84 -16.34 -2.35
C VAL A 332 -6.12 -15.69 -2.85
N MET A 333 -6.52 -14.59 -2.20
CA MET A 333 -7.59 -13.73 -2.69
C MET A 333 -6.99 -12.46 -3.30
N VAL A 334 -7.25 -12.25 -4.58
CA VAL A 334 -6.93 -11.04 -5.32
C VAL A 334 -8.07 -10.05 -5.12
N VAL A 335 -7.78 -8.81 -4.73
CA VAL A 335 -8.79 -7.81 -4.30
C VAL A 335 -8.53 -6.45 -4.94
N ASP A 336 -9.57 -5.86 -5.53
CA ASP A 336 -9.58 -4.50 -6.02
C ASP A 336 -9.36 -3.55 -4.83
N PRO A 337 -8.44 -2.58 -4.92
CA PRO A 337 -8.15 -1.67 -3.83
C PRO A 337 -9.35 -0.95 -3.22
N HIS A 338 -10.45 -0.78 -3.96
CA HIS A 338 -11.64 -0.08 -3.53
C HIS A 338 -12.71 -0.99 -2.93
N LEU A 339 -12.57 -2.31 -3.06
CA LEU A 339 -13.53 -3.24 -2.47
C LEU A 339 -13.45 -3.18 -0.95
N MET A 340 -14.60 -3.03 -0.30
CA MET A 340 -14.71 -3.14 1.15
C MET A 340 -14.68 -4.61 1.56
N MET A 341 -13.72 -4.96 2.42
CA MET A 341 -13.54 -6.30 2.95
C MET A 341 -13.40 -6.29 4.47
N ALA A 342 -13.81 -7.37 5.12
CA ALA A 342 -13.79 -7.55 6.55
C ALA A 342 -13.42 -8.99 6.92
N PHE A 343 -13.07 -9.22 8.18
CA PHE A 343 -12.83 -10.55 8.73
C PHE A 343 -13.54 -10.65 10.08
N SER A 344 -14.23 -11.76 10.32
CA SER A 344 -14.83 -12.02 11.64
C SER A 344 -13.77 -12.15 12.74
N ALA A 345 -14.22 -12.29 13.98
CA ALA A 345 -13.36 -12.51 15.13
C ALA A 345 -12.58 -13.84 15.01
N ASN A 346 -11.47 -13.93 15.72
CA ASN A 346 -10.81 -15.20 15.96
C ASN A 346 -11.32 -15.75 17.28
N LEU A 347 -12.22 -16.73 17.26
CA LEU A 347 -12.77 -17.38 18.45
C LEU A 347 -12.02 -18.67 18.81
N THR A 348 -10.88 -18.93 18.15
CA THR A 348 -10.05 -20.11 18.43
C THR A 348 -9.04 -19.82 19.54
N SER A 349 -8.43 -20.88 20.05
CA SER A 349 -7.36 -20.81 21.06
C SER A 349 -5.97 -20.53 20.46
N GLN A 350 -5.87 -20.31 19.15
CA GLN A 350 -4.60 -20.07 18.46
C GLN A 350 -4.57 -18.65 17.88
N SER A 351 -3.41 -18.02 17.92
CA SER A 351 -3.19 -16.76 17.22
C SER A 351 -3.04 -17.00 15.72
N GLU A 352 -3.72 -16.18 14.93
CA GLU A 352 -3.72 -16.25 13.46
C GLU A 352 -3.29 -14.92 12.84
N VAL A 353 -2.83 -14.97 11.60
CA VAL A 353 -2.39 -13.78 10.87
C VAL A 353 -3.04 -13.68 9.51
N ILE A 354 -3.70 -12.55 9.25
CA ILE A 354 -4.14 -12.19 7.90
C ILE A 354 -2.95 -11.52 7.22
N TYR A 355 -2.29 -12.24 6.31
CA TYR A 355 -1.12 -11.71 5.61
C TYR A 355 -1.56 -11.04 4.31
N ARG A 356 -1.46 -9.71 4.26
CA ARG A 356 -1.85 -8.93 3.09
C ARG A 356 -0.64 -8.33 2.41
N LEU A 357 -0.56 -8.47 1.09
CA LEU A 357 0.37 -7.75 0.22
C LEU A 357 -0.39 -6.71 -0.59
N ASN A 358 0.10 -5.48 -0.61
CA ASN A 358 -0.35 -4.46 -1.53
C ASN A 358 0.65 -4.41 -2.68
N ILE A 359 0.17 -4.55 -3.91
CA ILE A 359 0.97 -4.63 -5.13
C ILE A 359 0.68 -3.40 -5.98
N VAL A 360 1.71 -2.82 -6.57
CA VAL A 360 1.58 -1.68 -7.50
C VAL A 360 2.35 -1.99 -8.78
N ALA A 361 1.96 -1.34 -9.88
CA ALA A 361 2.78 -1.38 -11.09
C ALA A 361 4.10 -0.64 -10.85
N GLU A 362 5.21 -1.17 -11.36
CA GLU A 362 6.53 -0.55 -11.23
C GLU A 362 6.58 0.90 -11.77
N ASN A 363 5.81 1.18 -12.81
CA ASN A 363 5.72 2.49 -13.45
C ASN A 363 4.62 3.40 -12.84
N ALA A 364 3.94 2.94 -11.78
CA ALA A 364 2.86 3.69 -11.15
C ALA A 364 3.40 5.01 -10.57
N ARG A 365 2.60 6.08 -10.64
CA ARG A 365 2.99 7.38 -10.09
C ARG A 365 2.73 7.44 -8.58
N PRO A 366 3.74 7.73 -7.75
CA PRO A 366 3.54 7.90 -6.31
C PRO A 366 2.56 9.05 -6.00
N TYR A 367 1.73 8.86 -4.99
CA TYR A 367 0.74 9.82 -4.53
C TYR A 367 0.86 10.05 -3.03
N LEU A 368 1.73 10.99 -2.65
CA LEU A 368 2.00 11.33 -1.25
C LEU A 368 0.83 11.91 -0.44
N PRO A 369 -0.21 12.54 -1.03
CA PRO A 369 -1.36 12.97 -0.25
C PRO A 369 -2.23 11.82 0.29
N ALA A 370 -2.06 10.58 -0.18
CA ALA A 370 -2.76 9.43 0.38
C ALA A 370 -2.24 9.08 1.78
N PRO A 371 -3.11 8.55 2.68
CA PRO A 371 -2.69 8.03 3.97
C PRO A 371 -1.90 6.72 3.81
N SER A 372 -0.63 6.84 3.44
CA SER A 372 0.25 5.72 3.11
C SER A 372 1.61 5.87 3.75
N TRP A 373 2.31 4.76 4.00
CA TRP A 373 3.61 4.75 4.66
C TRP A 373 4.66 5.58 3.91
N ILE A 374 4.57 5.65 2.58
CA ILE A 374 5.49 6.48 1.78
C ILE A 374 5.35 7.98 2.06
N HIS A 375 4.20 8.44 2.59
CA HIS A 375 4.03 9.81 3.07
C HIS A 375 4.92 10.10 4.29
N GLY A 376 5.09 9.11 5.17
CA GLY A 376 6.01 9.21 6.30
C GLY A 376 7.47 9.15 5.89
N TRP A 377 7.78 8.52 4.76
CA TRP A 377 9.15 8.31 4.29
C TRP A 377 9.67 9.46 3.41
N ARG A 378 8.89 9.95 2.44
CA ARG A 378 9.31 10.99 1.49
C ARG A 378 8.34 12.16 1.44
N THR A 379 8.89 13.36 1.21
CA THR A 379 8.12 14.60 1.15
C THR A 379 7.69 14.98 -0.26
N MET A 380 8.40 14.49 -1.29
CA MET A 380 8.10 14.76 -2.70
C MET A 380 7.91 13.46 -3.49
N PRO A 381 6.88 13.36 -4.37
CA PRO A 381 6.61 12.11 -5.10
C PRO A 381 7.78 11.63 -5.97
N GLN A 382 8.58 12.55 -6.51
CA GLN A 382 9.73 12.23 -7.36
C GLN A 382 10.88 11.54 -6.61
N GLN A 383 10.83 11.52 -5.28
CA GLN A 383 11.82 10.83 -4.43
C GLN A 383 11.47 9.36 -4.19
N VAL A 384 10.30 8.91 -4.65
CA VAL A 384 9.85 7.53 -4.56
C VAL A 384 9.93 6.92 -5.95
N ASN A 385 10.68 5.82 -6.08
CA ASN A 385 10.76 5.03 -7.30
C ASN A 385 10.39 3.59 -6.98
N PHE A 386 9.27 3.12 -7.53
CA PHE A 386 8.80 1.74 -7.34
C PHE A 386 9.68 0.70 -8.04
N ALA A 387 10.53 1.11 -8.99
CA ALA A 387 11.54 0.25 -9.61
C ALA A 387 12.75 -0.03 -8.70
N SER A 388 12.74 0.38 -7.42
CA SER A 388 13.85 0.12 -6.49
C SER A 388 13.67 -1.25 -5.81
N PRO A 389 14.36 -2.33 -6.24
CA PRO A 389 14.15 -3.69 -5.71
C PRO A 389 14.57 -3.86 -4.25
N ALA A 390 15.38 -2.94 -3.73
CA ALA A 390 15.77 -2.88 -2.33
C ALA A 390 14.59 -2.50 -1.42
N VAL A 391 13.67 -1.67 -1.91
CA VAL A 391 12.52 -1.15 -1.16
C VAL A 391 11.23 -1.87 -1.58
N PHE A 392 11.08 -2.10 -2.88
CA PHE A 392 9.90 -2.68 -3.50
C PHE A 392 10.32 -3.96 -4.22
N PRO A 393 10.29 -5.12 -3.54
CA PRO A 393 10.64 -6.39 -4.15
C PRO A 393 9.81 -6.62 -5.44
N PRO A 394 10.44 -6.95 -6.57
CA PRO A 394 9.69 -7.25 -7.79
C PRO A 394 8.93 -8.56 -7.65
N LEU A 395 7.70 -8.58 -8.15
CA LEU A 395 6.91 -9.79 -8.40
C LEU A 395 6.98 -10.16 -9.88
N TYR A 396 8.16 -10.09 -10.47
CA TYR A 396 8.42 -10.59 -11.81
C TYR A 396 9.88 -10.99 -11.89
N THR A 397 10.19 -11.95 -12.75
CA THR A 397 11.56 -12.26 -13.12
C THR A 397 11.99 -11.31 -14.24
N PRO A 398 13.12 -10.60 -14.10
CA PRO A 398 13.61 -9.68 -15.13
C PRO A 398 14.02 -10.39 -16.43
#